data_AF-A0A497J5J1-F1
#
_entry.id   AF-A0A497J5J1-F1
#
_cell.length_a   1.000
_cell.length_b   1.000
_cell.length_c   1.000
_cell.angle_alpha   90.00
_cell.angle_beta   90.00
_cell.angle_gamma   90.00
#
_symmetry.space_group_name_H-M   'P 1'
#
loop_
_entity.id
_entity.type
_entity.pdbx_description
1 polymer ?
#
loop_
_entity_poly.entity_id
_entity_poly.type
_entity_poly.pdbx_seq_one_letter_code
_entity_poly.pdbx_strand_id
1 'polypeptide(L)'
;MAEIVEYSYEGLTPEGQLIKGRFKGEKAVFLSEIKQKNLTLIKVKEKRRRLKKGKISWRDFHNGIEQLYYLLRSGMKIDRAVSLLSKTAHK
;
A
#
# COMPACT_ATOMS: atom_id res chain seq x y z
N MET A 1 -6.85 0.57 -12.38
CA MET A 1 -5.80 1.00 -11.44
C MET A 1 -4.93 -0.21 -11.13
N ALA A 2 -3.65 -0.21 -11.49
CA ALA A 2 -2.76 -1.32 -11.22
C ALA A 2 -2.24 -1.26 -9.76
N GLU A 3 -2.23 -2.40 -9.08
CA GLU A 3 -1.83 -2.50 -7.69
C GLU A 3 -0.30 -2.57 -7.60
N ILE A 4 0.33 -1.59 -6.93
CA ILE A 4 1.77 -1.60 -6.68
C ILE A 4 2.04 -2.51 -5.48
N VAL A 5 2.80 -3.58 -5.71
CA VAL A 5 3.08 -4.60 -4.70
C VAL A 5 4.60 -4.79 -4.53
N GLU A 6 5.02 -5.12 -3.31
CA GLU A 6 6.40 -5.52 -3.04
C GLU A 6 6.53 -7.04 -3.18
N TYR A 7 7.41 -7.48 -4.06
CA TYR A 7 7.80 -8.88 -4.28
C TYR A 7 9.17 -9.11 -3.67
N SER A 8 9.31 -10.13 -2.82
CA SER A 8 10.61 -10.69 -2.46
C SER A 8 10.77 -12.01 -3.21
N TYR A 9 11.86 -12.20 -3.92
CA TYR A 9 12.05 -13.39 -4.74
C TYR A 9 13.42 -14.02 -4.53
N GLU A 10 13.47 -15.34 -4.72
CA GLU A 10 14.68 -16.14 -4.81
C GLU A 10 14.65 -16.83 -6.19
N GLY A 11 15.72 -16.65 -6.95
CA GLY A 11 15.85 -17.19 -8.30
C GLY A 11 17.23 -17.79 -8.54
N LEU A 12 17.32 -18.57 -9.60
CA LEU A 12 18.52 -19.24 -10.07
C LEU A 12 18.96 -18.57 -11.37
N THR A 13 20.23 -18.16 -11.46
CA THR A 13 20.83 -17.76 -12.73
C THR A 13 21.04 -18.98 -13.62
N PRO A 14 21.26 -18.77 -14.94
CA PRO A 14 21.65 -19.86 -15.84
C PRO A 14 22.92 -20.59 -15.40
N GLU A 15 23.78 -19.91 -14.63
CA GLU A 15 25.06 -20.42 -14.11
C GLU A 15 24.90 -21.20 -12.79
N GLY A 16 23.67 -21.40 -12.30
CA GLY A 16 23.44 -22.17 -11.08
C GLY A 16 23.52 -21.34 -9.79
N GLN A 17 23.64 -20.01 -9.86
CA GLN A 17 23.76 -19.17 -8.67
C GLN A 17 22.39 -18.75 -8.12
N LEU A 18 22.25 -18.86 -6.80
CA LEU A 18 21.08 -18.40 -6.06
C LEU A 18 21.14 -16.89 -5.84
N ILE A 19 20.18 -16.17 -6.41
CA ILE A 19 20.00 -14.72 -6.24
C ILE A 19 18.73 -14.45 -5.45
N LYS A 20 18.84 -13.58 -4.44
CA LYS A 20 17.69 -13.04 -3.70
C LYS A 20 17.51 -11.58 -4.06
N GLY A 21 16.28 -11.19 -4.37
CA GLY A 21 15.96 -9.83 -4.78
C GLY A 21 14.66 -9.32 -4.20
N ARG A 22 14.48 -8.01 -4.27
CA ARG A 22 13.22 -7.33 -3.97
C ARG A 22 12.83 -6.46 -5.14
N PHE A 23 11.58 -6.53 -5.54
CA PHE A 23 11.01 -5.71 -6.60
C PHE A 23 9.75 -5.02 -6.06
N LYS A 24 9.56 -3.74 -6.39
CA LYS A 24 8.35 -3.00 -6.01
C LYS A 24 7.76 -2.38 -7.25
N GLY A 25 6.55 -2.79 -7.61
CA GLY A 25 5.91 -2.35 -8.84
C GLY A 25 4.73 -3.22 -9.20
N GLU A 26 4.31 -3.15 -10.45
CA GLU A 26 3.25 -3.98 -10.98
C GLU A 26 3.75 -5.39 -11.30
N LYS A 27 2.85 -6.37 -11.20
CA LYS A 27 3.16 -7.77 -11.54
C LYS A 27 3.69 -7.94 -12.96
N ALA A 28 3.14 -7.20 -13.93
CA ALA A 28 3.56 -7.29 -15.34
C ALA A 28 5.01 -6.85 -15.54
N VAL A 29 5.42 -5.77 -14.86
CA VAL A 29 6.78 -5.24 -14.89
C VAL A 29 7.74 -6.21 -14.19
N PHE A 30 7.35 -6.75 -13.04
CA PHE A 30 8.13 -7.77 -12.33
C PHE A 30 8.44 -8.98 -13.22
N LEU A 31 7.42 -9.56 -13.86
CA LEU A 31 7.59 -10.73 -14.72
C LEU A 31 8.46 -10.44 -15.94
N SER A 32 8.34 -9.23 -16.50
CA SER A 32 9.16 -8.79 -17.63
C SER A 32 10.63 -8.67 -17.23
N GLU A 33 10.92 -8.12 -16.06
CA GLU A 33 12.29 -7.95 -15.55
C GLU A 33 12.95 -9.30 -15.24
N ILE A 34 12.20 -10.24 -14.63
CA ILE A 34 12.70 -11.60 -14.37
C ILE A 34 13.03 -12.34 -15.67
N LYS A 35 12.16 -12.20 -16.69
CA LYS A 35 12.41 -12.77 -18.02
C LYS A 35 13.63 -12.16 -18.69
N GLN A 36 13.78 -10.84 -18.66
CA GLN A 36 14.96 -10.16 -19.21
C GLN A 36 16.26 -10.60 -18.54
N LYS A 37 16.22 -10.87 -17.23
CA LYS A 37 17.38 -11.34 -16.46
C LYS A 37 17.63 -12.86 -16.58
N ASN A 38 16.81 -13.58 -17.35
CA ASN A 38 16.90 -15.04 -17.52
C ASN A 38 16.94 -15.80 -16.17
N LEU A 39 16.19 -15.31 -15.18
CA LEU A 39 16.16 -15.88 -13.84
C LEU A 39 15.07 -16.93 -13.72
N THR A 40 15.44 -18.14 -13.28
CA THR A 40 14.48 -19.18 -12.91
C THR A 40 14.01 -18.93 -11.48
N LEU A 41 12.76 -18.51 -11.29
CA LEU A 41 12.21 -18.25 -9.97
C LEU A 41 11.97 -19.55 -9.19
N ILE A 42 12.58 -19.67 -8.02
CA ILE A 42 12.40 -20.80 -7.10
C ILE A 42 11.34 -20.46 -6.05
N LYS A 43 11.36 -19.22 -5.56
CA LYS A 43 10.45 -18.75 -4.52
C LYS A 43 10.07 -17.31 -4.76
N VAL A 44 8.79 -17.00 -4.70
CA VAL A 44 8.28 -15.62 -4.74
C VAL A 44 7.34 -15.41 -3.57
N LYS A 45 7.57 -14.35 -2.81
CA LYS A 45 6.71 -13.89 -1.73
C LYS A 45 6.18 -12.52 -2.09
N GLU A 46 4.87 -12.46 -2.32
CA GLU A 46 4.15 -11.23 -2.58
C GLU A 46 3.71 -10.60 -1.24
N LYS A 47 4.20 -9.40 -0.95
CA LYS A 47 3.72 -8.57 0.17
C LYS A 47 2.73 -7.54 -0.35
N ARG A 48 1.47 -7.95 -0.46
CA ARG A 48 0.38 -6.99 -0.62
C ARG A 48 0.25 -6.19 0.66
N ARG A 49 0.40 -4.87 0.58
CA ARG A 49 -0.15 -3.96 1.60
C ARG A 49 -1.66 -4.03 1.50
N ARG A 50 -2.26 -5.10 2.01
CA ARG A 50 -3.69 -5.06 2.34
C ARG A 50 -3.82 -3.93 3.36
N LEU A 51 -4.60 -2.91 3.04
CA LEU A 51 -5.15 -2.02 4.07
C LEU A 51 -5.73 -2.96 5.12
N LYS A 52 -5.19 -2.94 6.34
CA LYS A 52 -5.73 -3.73 7.45
C LYS A 52 -7.21 -3.38 7.56
N LYS A 53 -8.11 -4.26 7.09
CA LYS A 53 -9.53 -4.20 7.44
C LYS A 53 -9.56 -4.26 8.97
N GLY A 54 -9.99 -3.17 9.60
CA GLY A 54 -9.95 -3.00 11.05
C GLY A 54 -9.20 -1.75 11.57
N LYS A 55 -8.90 -0.76 10.72
CA LYS A 55 -8.26 0.50 11.18
C LYS A 55 -9.23 1.59 11.63
N ILE A 56 -10.52 1.49 11.34
CA ILE A 56 -11.54 2.43 11.80
C ILE A 56 -12.57 1.63 12.58
N SER A 57 -12.62 1.84 13.89
CA SER A 57 -13.73 1.37 14.69
C SER A 57 -14.97 2.23 14.42
N TRP A 58 -16.15 1.72 14.76
CA TRP A 58 -17.38 2.51 14.69
C TRP A 58 -17.30 3.80 15.53
N ARG A 59 -16.57 3.73 16.66
CA ARG A 59 -16.28 4.89 17.51
C ARG A 59 -15.41 5.93 16.79
N ASP A 60 -14.37 5.50 16.08
CA ASP A 60 -13.51 6.42 15.33
C ASP A 60 -14.29 7.10 14.20
N PHE A 61 -15.17 6.36 13.54
CA PHE A 61 -16.07 6.91 12.52
C PHE A 61 -17.04 7.94 13.12
N HIS A 62 -17.73 7.59 14.21
CA HIS A 62 -18.66 8.48 14.89
C HIS A 62 -17.97 9.78 15.33
N ASN A 63 -16.80 9.67 15.98
CA ASN A 63 -16.02 10.82 16.43
C ASN A 63 -15.56 11.70 15.25
N GLY A 64 -15.19 11.09 14.11
CA GLY A 64 -14.83 11.83 12.91
C GLY A 64 -15.99 12.63 12.32
N ILE A 65 -17.19 12.04 12.27
CA ILE A 65 -18.41 12.71 11.80
C ILE A 65 -18.82 13.84 12.74
N GLU A 66 -18.76 13.61 14.05
CA GLU A 66 -19.07 14.63 15.05
C GLU A 66 -18.12 15.83 14.98
N GLN A 67 -16.81 15.58 14.87
CA GLN A 67 -15.82 16.65 14.69
C GLN A 67 -16.04 17.40 13.38
N LEU A 68 -16.34 16.69 12.29
CA LEU A 68 -16.67 17.33 11.01
C LEU A 68 -17.89 18.23 11.13
N TYR A 69 -18.94 17.77 11.80
CA TYR A 69 -20.16 18.55 12.05
C TYR A 69 -19.85 19.84 12.81
N TYR A 70 -19.05 19.79 13.87
CA TYR A 70 -18.67 21.00 14.62
C TYR A 70 -17.83 21.96 13.77
N LEU A 71 -16.89 21.46 12.97
CA LEU A 71 -16.07 22.29 12.09
C LEU A 71 -16.92 22.99 11.03
N LEU A 72 -17.84 22.27 10.38
CA LEU A 72 -18.74 22.86 9.39
C LEU A 72 -19.70 23.87 10.05
N ARG A 73 -20.24 23.56 11.22
CA ARG A 73 -21.12 24.46 11.98
C ARG A 73 -20.41 25.75 12.41
N SER A 74 -19.09 25.71 12.63
CA SER A 74 -18.27 26.89 12.91
C SER A 74 -18.07 27.82 11.70
N GLY A 75 -18.56 27.43 10.51
CA GLY A 75 -18.35 28.15 9.26
C GLY A 75 -17.04 27.80 8.55
N MET A 76 -16.34 26.75 8.99
CA MET A 76 -15.14 26.28 8.30
C MET A 76 -15.51 25.67 6.94
N LYS A 77 -14.83 26.10 5.87
CA LYS A 77 -14.95 25.49 4.55
C LYS A 77 -14.64 24.00 4.62
N ILE A 78 -15.46 23.21 3.92
CA ILE A 78 -15.39 21.73 3.96
C ILE A 78 -14.00 21.20 3.60
N ASP A 79 -13.33 21.79 2.61
CA ASP A 79 -11.97 21.39 2.20
C ASP A 79 -10.96 21.52 3.35
N ARG A 80 -11.08 22.60 4.14
CA ARG A 80 -10.22 22.86 5.29
C ARG A 80 -10.55 21.94 6.45
N ALA A 81 -11.83 21.67 6.70
CA ALA A 81 -12.27 20.75 7.75
C ALA A 81 -11.78 19.32 7.49
N VAL A 82 -11.94 18.81 6.27
CA VAL A 82 -11.47 17.48 5.85
C VAL A 82 -9.93 17.41 5.88
N SER A 83 -9.24 18.47 5.43
CA SER A 83 -7.78 18.53 5.53
C SER A 83 -7.28 18.52 6.98
N LEU A 84 -8.04 19.07 7.92
CA LEU A 84 -7.68 19.10 9.33
C LEU A 84 -7.90 17.73 9.99
N LEU A 85 -9.06 17.11 9.74
CA LEU A 85 -9.39 15.77 10.23
C LEU A 85 -8.45 14.68 9.72
N SER A 86 -8.02 14.77 8.46
CA SER A 86 -7.07 13.82 7.89
C SER A 86 -5.67 13.91 8.51
N LYS A 87 -5.28 15.08 9.03
CA LYS A 87 -4.02 15.27 9.76
C LYS A 87 -4.09 14.78 11.21
N THR A 88 -5.23 14.92 11.88
CA THR A 88 -5.45 14.43 13.24
C THR A 88 -5.70 12.92 13.32
N ALA A 89 -6.25 12.30 12.27
CA ALA A 89 -6.48 10.85 12.20
C ALA A 89 -5.20 9.98 12.03
N HIS A 90 -4.00 10.58 12.10
CA HIS A 90 -2.71 9.90 11.94
C HIS A 90 -1.82 9.89 13.19
N LYS A 91 -2.35 10.31 14.35
CA LYS A 91 -1.72 10.07 15.66
C LYS A 91 -2.34 8.85 16.34
#